data_AF-A0A2L0CKE6-F1
#
_entry.id   AF-A0A2L0CKE6-F1
#
_cell.length_a   1.000
_cell.length_b   1.000
_cell.length_c   1.000
_cell.angle_alpha   90.00
_cell.angle_beta   90.00
_cell.angle_gamma   90.00
#
_symmetry.space_group_name_H-M   'P 1'
#
loop_
_entity.id
_entity.type
_entity.pdbx_description
1 polymer ?
#
loop_
_entity_poly.entity_id
_entity_poly.type
_entity_poly.pdbx_seq_one_letter_code
_entity_poly.pdbx_strand_id
1 'polypeptide(L)'
;RSNLFSTLSELISLNIVPIINTNDAVSPPPQIDEPIGGKGGKKGISLKDNDSLAAMLAAEVSADLLILMSDVDGIYNKPPWEEGAKFIHTFTSDLRNTIEYGQKSKVG
;
A
#
# COMPACT_ATOMS: atom_id res chain seq x y z
N ARG A 1 -9.46 -11.11 11.71
CA ARG A 1 -9.85 -9.73 11.34
C ARG A 1 -10.56 -9.02 12.50
N SER A 2 -11.67 -9.56 13.01
CA SER A 2 -12.38 -9.03 14.21
C SER A 2 -11.47 -8.62 15.38
N ASN A 3 -10.55 -9.49 15.82
CA ASN A 3 -9.68 -9.18 16.96
C ASN A 3 -8.80 -7.93 16.75
N LEU A 4 -8.25 -7.72 15.56
CA LEU A 4 -7.41 -6.56 15.25
C LEU A 4 -8.23 -5.26 15.32
N PHE A 5 -9.41 -5.28 14.72
CA PHE A 5 -10.33 -4.13 14.72
C PHE A 5 -10.76 -3.76 16.14
N SER A 6 -11.17 -4.75 16.95
CA SER A 6 -11.59 -4.53 18.33
C SER A 6 -10.46 -3.94 19.17
N THR A 7 -9.25 -4.49 19.08
CA THR A 7 -8.09 -3.98 19.82
C THR A 7 -7.75 -2.54 19.42
N LEU A 8 -7.73 -2.22 18.13
CA LEU A 8 -7.43 -0.85 17.67
C LEU A 8 -8.50 0.14 18.10
N SER A 9 -9.77 -0.24 17.97
CA SER A 9 -10.90 0.62 18.37
C SER A 9 -10.87 0.92 19.87
N GLU A 10 -10.51 -0.07 20.70
CA GLU A 10 -10.40 0.10 22.15
C GLU A 10 -9.20 0.98 22.52
N LEU A 11 -8.03 0.76 21.92
CA LEU A 11 -6.85 1.62 22.13
C LEU A 11 -7.15 3.09 21.78
N ILE A 12 -7.79 3.33 20.62
CA ILE A 12 -8.17 4.68 20.19
C ILE A 12 -9.21 5.28 21.16
N SER A 13 -10.19 4.49 21.62
CA SER A 13 -11.19 4.93 22.61
C SER A 13 -10.56 5.31 23.95
N LEU A 14 -9.39 4.76 24.28
CA LEU A 14 -8.58 5.08 25.45
C LEU A 14 -7.59 6.23 25.21
N ASN A 15 -7.70 6.95 24.08
CA ASN A 15 -6.74 7.98 23.65
C ASN A 15 -5.29 7.49 23.50
N ILE A 16 -5.10 6.19 23.19
CA ILE A 16 -3.79 5.62 22.89
C ILE A 16 -3.55 5.69 21.38
N VAL A 17 -2.34 6.11 20.99
CA VAL A 17 -1.91 6.10 19.58
C VAL A 17 -1.28 4.74 19.25
N PRO A 18 -1.95 3.87 18.47
CA PRO A 18 -1.39 2.57 18.11
C PRO A 18 -0.26 2.72 17.10
N ILE A 19 0.87 2.06 17.36
CA ILE A 19 2.01 1.96 16.44
C ILE A 19 2.05 0.54 15.88
N ILE A 20 1.83 0.39 14.58
CA ILE A 20 1.72 -0.90 13.90
C ILE A 20 2.91 -1.07 12.96
N ASN A 21 3.47 -2.28 12.91
CA ASN A 21 4.49 -2.67 11.95
C ASN A 21 4.26 -4.12 11.51
N THR A 22 4.87 -4.50 10.40
CA THR A 22 4.94 -5.89 9.97
C THR A 22 5.77 -6.70 10.98
N ASN A 23 5.31 -7.91 11.30
CA ASN A 23 6.07 -8.82 12.15
C ASN A 23 7.07 -9.62 11.31
N ASP A 24 8.18 -8.97 10.95
CA ASP A 24 9.20 -9.48 10.02
C ASP A 24 9.88 -10.79 10.49
N ALA A 25 9.71 -11.17 11.75
CA ALA A 25 10.25 -12.40 12.31
C ALA A 25 9.49 -13.68 11.90
N VAL A 26 8.25 -13.56 11.41
CA VAL A 26 7.36 -14.71 11.14
C VAL A 26 6.81 -14.72 9.71
N SER A 27 7.09 -13.69 8.92
CA SER A 27 6.77 -13.67 7.49
C SER A 27 7.57 -14.77 6.79
N PRO A 28 6.92 -15.79 6.19
CA PRO A 28 7.66 -16.83 5.48
C PRO A 28 8.53 -16.18 4.40
N PRO A 29 9.77 -16.68 4.19
CA PRO A 29 10.66 -16.12 3.17
C PRO A 29 9.91 -16.07 1.84
N PRO A 30 10.13 -15.02 1.02
CA PRO A 30 9.42 -14.84 -0.22
C PRO A 30 9.51 -16.12 -1.04
N GLN A 31 8.36 -16.76 -1.26
CA GLN A 31 8.24 -17.75 -2.30
C GLN A 31 8.53 -17.01 -3.59
N ILE A 32 9.72 -17.25 -4.12
CA ILE A 32 10.18 -16.83 -5.43
C ILE A 32 9.06 -17.21 -6.39
N ASP A 33 8.73 -16.30 -7.30
CA ASP A 33 7.71 -16.43 -8.34
C ASP A 33 7.80 -17.79 -9.07
N GLU A 34 7.19 -18.84 -8.51
CA GLU A 34 6.90 -20.04 -9.27
C GLU A 34 5.65 -19.74 -10.10
N PRO A 35 5.72 -19.90 -11.43
CA PRO A 35 4.53 -19.82 -12.25
C PRO A 35 3.70 -21.07 -11.95
N ILE A 36 2.79 -20.99 -10.98
CA ILE A 36 1.86 -22.08 -10.71
C ILE A 36 0.83 -22.07 -11.84
N GLY A 37 1.10 -22.90 -12.85
CA GLY A 37 0.05 -23.48 -13.67
C GLY A 37 -0.94 -24.19 -12.76
N GLY A 38 -2.13 -23.62 -12.58
CA GLY A 38 -3.16 -24.21 -11.75
C GLY A 38 -4.31 -23.24 -11.51
N LYS A 39 -5.44 -23.49 -12.18
CA LYS A 39 -6.70 -22.74 -12.09
C LYS A 39 -7.08 -22.39 -10.63
N GLY A 40 -7.28 -21.10 -10.34
CA GLY A 40 -8.18 -20.66 -9.26
C GLY A 40 -7.56 -20.02 -8.01
N GLY A 41 -6.25 -19.83 -7.92
CA GLY A 41 -5.63 -19.16 -6.77
C GLY A 41 -5.88 -17.66 -6.76
N LYS A 42 -6.67 -17.16 -5.80
CA LYS A 42 -6.72 -15.72 -5.48
C LYS A 42 -5.28 -15.24 -5.28
N LYS A 43 -4.81 -14.26 -6.07
CA LYS A 43 -3.56 -13.56 -5.83
C LYS A 43 -3.59 -13.05 -4.39
N GLY A 44 -2.88 -13.74 -3.50
CA GLY A 44 -2.58 -13.21 -2.18
C GLY A 44 -1.79 -11.94 -2.42
N ILE A 45 -2.34 -10.81 -1.98
CA ILE A 45 -1.58 -9.57 -1.90
C ILE A 45 -0.40 -9.93 -1.00
N SER A 46 0.82 -9.95 -1.55
CA SER A 46 2.00 -10.10 -0.72
C SER A 46 2.05 -8.88 0.20
N LEU A 47 1.55 -9.01 1.43
CA LEU A 47 1.71 -8.05 2.53
C LEU A 47 3.20 -7.98 2.90
N LYS A 48 4.03 -7.50 1.97
CA LYS A 48 5.48 -7.46 2.11
C LYS A 48 5.99 -6.04 2.27
N ASP A 49 5.16 -5.04 1.98
CA ASP A 49 5.42 -3.63 2.25
C ASP A 49 4.43 -3.08 3.28
N ASN A 50 4.89 -2.09 4.03
CA ASN A 50 4.07 -1.39 5.02
C ASN A 50 2.95 -0.56 4.34
N ASP A 51 3.09 -0.23 3.06
CA ASP A 51 2.07 0.49 2.28
C ASP A 51 0.81 -0.37 2.09
N SER A 52 0.97 -1.64 1.67
CA SER A 52 -0.14 -2.57 1.56
C SER A 52 -0.75 -2.90 2.92
N LEU A 53 0.08 -3.04 3.96
CA LEU A 53 -0.40 -3.23 5.34
C LEU A 53 -1.24 -2.04 5.80
N ALA A 54 -0.75 -0.81 5.60
CA ALA A 54 -1.45 0.42 5.99
C ALA A 54 -2.76 0.60 5.20
N ALA A 55 -2.75 0.33 3.90
CA ALA A 55 -3.95 0.37 3.05
C ALA A 55 -5.01 -0.65 3.49
N MET A 56 -4.60 -1.88 3.78
CA MET A 56 -5.52 -2.90 4.30
C MET A 56 -6.05 -2.55 5.68
N LEU A 57 -5.19 -2.01 6.55
CA LEU A 57 -5.59 -1.60 7.89
C LEU A 57 -6.60 -0.46 7.84
N ALA A 58 -6.32 0.59 7.06
CA ALA A 58 -7.21 1.72 6.86
C ALA A 58 -8.59 1.27 6.35
N ALA A 59 -8.63 0.34 5.39
CA ALA A 59 -9.88 -0.22 4.89
C ALA A 59 -10.63 -1.04 5.97
N GLU A 60 -9.91 -1.82 6.79
CA GLU A 60 -10.51 -2.67 7.83
C GLU A 60 -11.06 -1.85 9.00
N VAL A 61 -10.38 -0.76 9.39
CA VAL A 61 -10.85 0.16 10.45
C VAL A 61 -11.79 1.25 9.93
N SER A 62 -12.11 1.25 8.63
CA SER A 62 -12.93 2.28 7.99
C SER A 62 -12.40 3.70 8.23
N ALA A 63 -11.08 3.88 8.08
CA ALA A 63 -10.44 5.19 8.22
C ALA A 63 -10.91 6.15 7.11
N ASP A 64 -11.13 7.42 7.46
CA ASP A 64 -11.50 8.46 6.49
C ASP A 64 -10.34 8.85 5.57
N LEU A 65 -9.09 8.72 6.05
CA LEU A 65 -7.89 9.12 5.32
C LEU A 65 -6.70 8.22 5.67
N LEU A 66 -5.97 7.81 4.63
CA LEU A 66 -4.65 7.21 4.73
C LEU A 66 -3.62 8.21 4.17
N ILE A 67 -2.64 8.58 4.99
CA ILE A 67 -1.53 9.44 4.59
C ILE A 67 -0.28 8.56 4.48
N LEU A 68 0.30 8.47 3.28
CA LEU A 68 1.59 7.82 3.05
C LEU A 68 2.66 8.90 2.99
N MET A 69 3.65 8.80 3.87
CA MET A 69 4.82 9.69 3.85
C MET A 69 5.92 9.05 3.02
N SER A 70 6.47 9.81 2.08
CA SER A 70 7.55 9.36 1.20
C SER A 70 8.64 10.43 1.11
N ASP A 71 9.82 10.02 0.67
CA ASP A 71 10.97 10.85 0.33
C ASP A 71 10.87 11.50 -1.05
N VAL A 72 9.84 11.16 -1.83
CA VAL A 72 9.46 11.89 -3.06
C VAL A 72 8.28 12.82 -2.79
N ASP A 73 8.23 13.94 -3.53
CA ASP A 73 7.16 14.93 -3.40
C ASP A 73 5.77 14.40 -3.76
N GLY A 74 5.71 13.30 -4.53
CA GLY A 74 4.48 12.65 -4.93
C GLY A 74 4.59 11.96 -6.29
N ILE A 75 3.44 11.77 -6.93
CA ILE A 75 3.33 10.99 -8.16
C ILE A 75 3.35 11.93 -9.37
N TYR A 76 4.15 11.56 -10.37
CA TYR A 76 4.26 12.28 -11.65
C TYR A 76 3.75 11.40 -12.80
N ASN A 77 3.32 12.03 -13.90
CA ASN A 77 2.84 11.32 -15.09
C ASN A 77 3.95 10.64 -15.91
N LYS A 78 5.21 10.96 -15.63
CA LYS A 78 6.43 10.34 -16.15
C LYS A 78 7.58 10.68 -15.20
N PRO A 79 8.79 10.11 -15.38
CA PRO A 79 9.88 10.39 -14.45
C PRO A 79 10.14 11.90 -14.29
N PRO A 80 10.29 12.40 -13.05
CA PRO A 80 10.34 13.84 -12.77
C PRO A 80 11.54 14.55 -13.40
N TRP A 81 12.58 13.81 -13.80
CA TRP A 81 13.76 14.34 -14.49
C TRP A 81 13.58 14.48 -16.01
N GLU A 82 12.48 13.99 -16.58
CA GLU A 82 12.20 14.13 -18.01
C GLU A 82 11.49 15.43 -18.35
N GLU A 83 11.82 16.00 -19.51
CA GLU A 83 11.19 17.24 -19.97
C GLU A 83 9.68 17.08 -20.13
N GLY A 84 8.91 18.01 -19.54
CA GLY A 84 7.45 18.01 -19.56
C GLY A 84 6.81 17.07 -18.53
N ALA A 85 7.53 16.59 -17.52
CA ALA A 85 6.95 15.87 -16.39
C ALA A 85 5.97 16.77 -15.63
N LYS A 86 4.83 16.22 -15.23
CA LYS A 86 3.77 16.94 -14.53
C LYS A 86 3.37 16.19 -13.27
N PHE A 87 3.26 16.94 -12.17
CA PHE A 87 2.79 16.44 -10.89
C PHE A 87 1.30 16.08 -10.97
N ILE A 88 0.91 14.95 -10.40
CA ILE A 88 -0.47 14.50 -10.32
C ILE A 88 -1.03 14.90 -8.96
N HIS A 89 -1.71 16.05 -8.91
CA HIS A 89 -2.32 16.55 -7.67
C HIS A 89 -3.50 15.69 -7.19
N THR A 90 -4.22 15.05 -8.11
CA THR A 90 -5.40 14.24 -7.80
C THR A 90 -5.54 13.12 -8.81
N PHE A 91 -5.78 11.92 -8.30
CA PHE A 91 -6.10 10.75 -9.10
C PHE A 91 -7.49 10.24 -8.71
N THR A 92 -8.30 9.92 -9.72
CA THR A 92 -9.60 9.25 -9.56
C THR A 92 -9.64 8.02 -10.44
N SER A 93 -10.50 7.06 -10.11
CA SER A 93 -10.58 5.79 -10.85
C SER A 93 -10.92 5.95 -12.34
N ASP A 94 -11.54 7.06 -12.74
CA ASP A 94 -11.84 7.36 -14.14
C ASP A 94 -10.57 7.59 -14.99
N LEU A 95 -9.48 8.00 -14.36
CA LEU A 95 -8.18 8.23 -14.99
C LEU A 95 -7.35 6.94 -15.13
N ARG A 96 -7.87 5.79 -14.69
CA ARG A 96 -7.12 4.53 -14.67
C ARG A 96 -6.64 4.10 -16.07
N ASN A 97 -7.42 4.38 -17.11
CA ASN A 97 -7.08 4.00 -18.48
C ASN A 97 -6.08 4.96 -19.14
N THR A 98 -5.75 6.08 -18.50
CA THR A 98 -4.79 7.07 -19.02
C THR A 98 -3.41 6.95 -18.38
N ILE A 99 -3.21 6.00 -17.46
CA ILE A 99 -1.96 5.81 -16.74
C ILE A 99 -1.31 4.50 -17.18
N GLU A 100 -0.05 4.59 -17.57
CA GLU A 100 0.83 3.45 -17.78
C GLU A 100 1.85 3.41 -16.63
N TYR A 101 1.99 2.25 -15.99
CA TYR A 101 2.94 2.08 -14.90
C TYR A 101 4.32 1.76 -15.46
N GLY A 102 5.27 2.68 -15.25
CA GLY A 102 6.67 2.48 -15.62
C GLY A 102 7.42 1.51 -14.71
N GLN A 103 8.72 1.35 -14.95
CA GLN A 103 9.60 0.59 -14.06
C GLN A 103 9.81 1.33 -12.72
N LYS A 104 10.10 0.57 -11.66
CA LYS A 104 10.38 1.08 -10.32
C LYS A 104 11.50 2.14 -10.38
N SER A 105 11.29 3.28 -9.72
CA SER A 105 12.30 4.33 -9.66
C SER A 105 13.40 3.96 -8.67
N LYS A 106 14.57 4.58 -8.82
CA LYS A 106 15.66 4.46 -7.82
C LYS A 106 15.30 5.06 -6.46
N VAL A 107 14.30 5.94 -6.44
CA VAL A 107 13.84 6.68 -5.26
C VAL A 107 12.43 6.26 -4.81
N GLY A 108 11.86 5.19 -5.39
CA GLY A 108 10.47 4.77 -5.14
C GLY A 108 9.98 3.73 -6.12
#